data_AF-A0A537HKX5-F1
#
_entry.id   AF-A0A537HKX5-F1
#
_cell.length_a   1.000
_cell.length_b   1.000
_cell.length_c   1.000
_cell.angle_alpha   90.00
_cell.angle_beta   90.00
_cell.angle_gamma   90.00
#
_symmetry.space_group_name_H-M   'P 1'
#
loop_
_entity.id
_entity.type
_entity.pdbx_description
1 polymer ?
#
loop_
_entity_poly.entity_id
_entity_poly.type
_entity_poly.pdbx_seq_one_letter_code
_entity_poly.pdbx_strand_id
1 'polypeptide(L)'
;MSNSASGNQVIVYTRAADGTLTWKANYATNGLGITGLTGSNQGGLVLSEDGRWLIVVNAGSNDISVFSVNHKGLTLTDRTSSQGTMPISLTVHGSVVYVLNSGGAESTSNIAGFALSDGQLSEISGSVQPLSGVTAPAQISFNPTGTVLVVTEKSTSKIDTFLVNSEGVASAPNVQSSSGGTPFGFDFAPSGTLIVSEAAGGPSGTSAVSSYTISDSGSLTTLSASVM
;
A
#
# COMPACT_ATOMS: atom_id res chain seq x y z
N MET A 1 1.22 11.92 -7.66
CA MET A 1 1.33 11.19 -8.95
C MET A 1 0.14 11.53 -9.82
N SER A 2 0.24 11.40 -11.15
CA SER A 2 -0.83 11.78 -12.09
C SER A 2 -1.92 10.72 -12.25
N ASN A 3 -1.59 9.43 -12.06
CA ASN A 3 -2.46 8.30 -12.34
C ASN A 3 -3.08 8.31 -13.75
N SER A 4 -2.38 8.89 -14.73
CA SER A 4 -2.88 8.98 -16.11
C SER A 4 -2.77 7.65 -16.84
N ALA A 5 -3.86 7.24 -17.51
CA ALA A 5 -3.92 6.05 -18.35
C ALA A 5 -3.05 6.15 -19.62
N SER A 6 -2.65 7.36 -20.03
CA SER A 6 -1.75 7.57 -21.18
C SER A 6 -0.27 7.65 -20.79
N GLY A 7 0.06 7.51 -19.49
CA GLY A 7 1.42 7.62 -18.97
C GLY A 7 1.42 8.20 -17.57
N ASN A 8 1.70 7.35 -16.58
CA ASN A 8 1.74 7.77 -15.18
C ASN A 8 3.02 8.56 -14.88
N GLN A 9 2.90 9.54 -13.99
CA GLN A 9 3.98 10.46 -13.66
C GLN A 9 4.03 10.75 -12.17
N VAL A 10 5.24 10.85 -11.62
CA VAL A 10 5.46 11.50 -10.34
C VAL A 10 5.48 13.00 -10.57
N ILE A 11 4.58 13.71 -9.87
CA ILE A 11 4.49 15.17 -9.93
C ILE A 11 5.15 15.71 -8.68
N VAL A 12 6.17 16.54 -8.85
CA VAL A 12 6.96 17.11 -7.75
C VAL A 12 6.62 18.58 -7.60
N TYR A 13 6.34 18.99 -6.36
CA TYR A 13 6.13 20.37 -5.96
C TYR A 13 7.26 20.81 -5.02
N THR A 14 7.61 22.09 -5.08
CA THR A 14 8.35 22.76 -4.00
C THR A 14 7.35 23.28 -2.97
N ARG A 15 7.72 23.22 -1.69
CA ARG A 15 6.90 23.75 -0.59
C ARG A 15 7.62 24.94 0.03
N ALA A 16 6.99 26.12 -0.02
CA ALA A 16 7.48 27.31 0.66
C ALA A 16 7.25 27.23 2.18
N ALA A 17 7.86 28.15 2.94
CA ALA A 17 7.77 28.16 4.40
C ALA A 17 6.34 28.38 4.93
N ASP A 18 5.50 29.06 4.14
CA ASP A 18 4.07 29.27 4.40
C ASP A 18 3.20 28.06 4.00
N GLY A 19 3.79 27.01 3.44
CA GLY A 19 3.11 25.81 2.96
C GLY A 19 2.63 25.88 1.52
N THR A 20 2.81 27.00 0.81
CA THR A 20 2.42 27.14 -0.59
C THR A 20 3.18 26.12 -1.46
N LEU A 21 2.45 25.43 -2.34
CA LEU A 21 3.00 24.44 -3.27
C LEU A 21 3.19 25.06 -4.66
N THR A 22 4.41 25.03 -5.18
CA THR A 22 4.70 25.44 -6.57
C THR A 22 5.17 24.24 -7.36
N TRP A 23 4.54 24.00 -8.51
CA TRP A 23 4.93 22.91 -9.42
C TRP A 23 6.42 23.04 -9.79
N LYS A 24 7.15 21.91 -9.74
CA LYS A 24 8.58 21.86 -10.04
C LYS A 24 8.87 21.06 -11.30
N ALA A 25 8.38 19.82 -11.37
CA ALA A 25 8.69 18.89 -12.43
C ALA A 25 7.74 17.69 -12.45
N ASN A 26 7.68 17.01 -13.60
CA ASN A 26 7.04 15.71 -13.78
C ASN A 26 8.10 14.68 -14.19
N TYR A 27 8.06 13.50 -13.59
CA TYR A 27 8.95 12.38 -13.92
C TYR A 27 8.11 11.21 -14.39
N ALA A 28 8.37 10.70 -15.60
CA ALA A 28 7.66 9.56 -16.16
C ALA A 28 8.01 8.29 -15.37
N THR A 29 6.99 7.53 -14.96
CA THR A 29 7.19 6.18 -14.38
C THR A 29 7.48 5.14 -15.46
N ASN A 30 7.23 5.50 -16.73
CA ASN A 30 7.19 4.59 -17.88
C ASN A 30 6.14 3.48 -17.78
N GLY A 31 5.27 3.52 -16.78
CA GLY A 31 4.07 2.70 -16.66
C GLY A 31 2.80 3.52 -16.90
N LEU A 32 1.65 2.84 -16.81
CA LEU A 32 0.33 3.43 -17.02
C LEU A 32 -0.43 3.50 -15.70
N GLY A 33 -1.12 4.61 -15.48
CA GLY A 33 -2.12 4.74 -14.44
C GLY A 33 -3.45 4.18 -14.91
N ILE A 34 -4.50 4.43 -14.15
CA ILE A 34 -5.86 4.04 -14.53
C ILE A 34 -6.84 5.12 -14.09
N THR A 35 -7.70 5.54 -15.01
CA THR A 35 -8.74 6.54 -14.76
C THR A 35 -10.09 5.87 -14.57
N GLY A 36 -10.96 6.46 -13.75
CA GLY A 36 -12.35 5.99 -13.61
C GLY A 36 -12.55 4.75 -12.73
N LEU A 37 -11.53 4.34 -11.96
CA LEU A 37 -11.75 3.37 -10.90
C LEU A 37 -12.68 3.95 -9.82
N THR A 38 -13.80 3.25 -9.60
CA THR A 38 -14.72 3.53 -8.50
C THR A 38 -14.15 2.89 -7.23
N GLY A 39 -13.40 3.67 -6.47
CA GLY A 39 -12.89 3.24 -5.19
C GLY A 39 -11.53 3.85 -4.92
N SER A 40 -11.48 4.73 -3.95
CA SER A 40 -10.21 5.28 -3.47
C SER A 40 -9.39 4.17 -2.80
N ASN A 41 -8.08 4.38 -2.78
CA ASN A 41 -7.03 3.55 -2.19
C ASN A 41 -5.98 4.49 -1.58
N GLN A 42 -5.14 3.95 -0.70
CA GLN A 42 -4.00 4.68 -0.12
C GLN A 42 -2.68 4.02 -0.52
N GLY A 43 -1.56 4.72 -0.37
CA GLY A 43 -0.23 4.11 -0.52
C GLY A 43 0.25 3.82 -1.96
N GLY A 44 -0.27 4.49 -2.99
CA GLY A 44 0.20 4.28 -4.38
C GLY A 44 1.62 4.80 -4.69
N LEU A 45 2.26 5.45 -3.72
CA LEU A 45 3.59 6.05 -3.80
C LEU A 45 4.22 6.03 -2.40
N VAL A 46 5.43 5.49 -2.25
CA VAL A 46 6.17 5.51 -0.97
C VAL A 46 7.61 5.95 -1.16
N LEU A 47 8.15 6.63 -0.15
CA LEU A 47 9.57 6.96 -0.05
C LEU A 47 10.20 5.99 0.97
N SER A 48 11.36 5.43 0.65
CA SER A 48 12.15 4.64 1.61
C SER A 48 12.56 5.47 2.82
N GLU A 49 12.79 4.81 3.96
CA GLU A 49 13.14 5.48 5.22
C GLU A 49 14.42 6.32 5.12
N ASP A 50 15.38 5.87 4.31
CA ASP A 50 16.63 6.58 4.01
C ASP A 50 16.47 7.74 3.00
N GLY A 51 15.26 7.93 2.46
CA GLY A 51 14.94 8.95 1.48
C GLY A 51 15.56 8.75 0.10
N ARG A 52 16.20 7.61 -0.18
CA ARG A 52 16.94 7.37 -1.43
C ARG A 52 16.10 6.79 -2.54
N TRP A 53 14.98 6.14 -2.23
CA TRP A 53 14.15 5.43 -3.21
C TRP A 53 12.71 5.87 -3.12
N LEU A 54 12.15 6.29 -4.25
CA LEU A 54 10.73 6.54 -4.40
C LEU A 54 10.12 5.44 -5.27
N ILE A 55 9.11 4.75 -4.75
CA ILE A 55 8.53 3.57 -5.38
C ILE A 55 7.06 3.85 -5.69
N VAL A 56 6.64 3.55 -6.92
CA VAL A 56 5.34 3.93 -7.47
C VAL A 56 4.63 2.73 -8.07
N VAL A 57 3.34 2.57 -7.78
CA VAL A 57 2.51 1.60 -8.52
C VAL A 57 2.02 2.19 -9.84
N ASN A 58 1.96 1.35 -10.87
CA ASN A 58 1.35 1.65 -12.16
C ASN A 58 0.20 0.68 -12.39
N ALA A 59 -0.97 1.04 -11.84
CA ALA A 59 -2.16 0.20 -11.85
C ALA A 59 -2.59 -0.26 -13.25
N GLY A 60 -2.47 0.62 -14.27
CA GLY A 60 -2.90 0.31 -15.63
C GLY A 60 -1.94 -0.58 -16.41
N SER A 61 -0.67 -0.68 -15.99
CA SER A 61 0.33 -1.54 -16.63
C SER A 61 0.80 -2.71 -15.76
N ASN A 62 0.18 -2.91 -14.59
CA ASN A 62 0.45 -4.02 -13.67
C ASN A 62 1.90 -4.10 -13.18
N ASP A 63 2.57 -2.96 -13.05
CA ASP A 63 3.99 -2.90 -12.67
C ASP A 63 4.27 -1.80 -11.63
N ILE A 64 5.51 -1.82 -11.13
CA ILE A 64 6.04 -0.91 -10.12
C ILE A 64 7.25 -0.22 -10.74
N SER A 65 7.39 1.09 -10.51
CA SER A 65 8.57 1.87 -10.89
C SER A 65 9.36 2.28 -9.67
N VAL A 66 10.69 2.19 -9.73
CA VAL A 66 11.61 2.68 -8.69
C VAL A 66 12.40 3.87 -9.23
N PHE A 67 12.47 4.94 -8.44
CA PHE A 67 13.31 6.08 -8.71
C PHE A 67 14.37 6.24 -7.63
N SER A 68 15.60 6.49 -8.04
CA SER A 68 16.58 7.11 -7.15
C SER A 68 16.19 8.56 -6.89
N VAL A 69 16.31 8.99 -5.64
CA VAL A 69 16.07 10.35 -5.18
C VAL A 69 17.41 11.00 -4.93
N ASN A 70 17.67 12.12 -5.61
CA ASN A 70 18.90 12.88 -5.45
C ASN A 70 18.61 14.38 -5.50
N HIS A 71 19.65 15.19 -5.24
CA HIS A 71 19.54 16.66 -5.22
C HIS A 71 19.04 17.26 -6.56
N LYS A 72 19.24 16.56 -7.69
CA LYS A 72 18.77 16.98 -9.02
C LYS A 72 17.33 16.55 -9.30
N GLY A 73 16.76 15.66 -8.48
CA GLY A 73 15.41 15.15 -8.62
C GLY A 73 15.35 13.63 -8.64
N LEU A 74 14.48 13.09 -9.48
CA LEU A 74 14.21 11.66 -9.59
C LEU A 74 14.82 11.08 -10.86
N THR A 75 15.47 9.93 -10.74
CA THR A 75 15.94 9.14 -11.90
C THR A 75 15.35 7.74 -11.80
N LEU A 76 14.60 7.31 -12.82
CA LEU A 76 14.05 5.95 -12.88
C LEU A 76 15.19 4.93 -12.94
N THR A 77 15.21 3.99 -12.00
CA THR A 77 16.24 2.94 -11.90
C THR A 77 15.71 1.56 -12.23
N ASP A 78 14.41 1.32 -12.01
CA ASP A 78 13.81 0.02 -12.29
C ASP A 78 12.32 0.14 -12.64
N ARG A 79 11.83 -0.85 -13.38
CA ARG A 79 10.41 -1.09 -13.62
C ARG A 79 10.15 -2.60 -13.68
N THR A 80 9.44 -3.11 -12.69
CA THR A 80 9.28 -4.54 -12.45
C THR A 80 7.80 -4.90 -12.32
N SER A 81 7.42 -6.10 -12.79
CA SER A 81 6.06 -6.62 -12.64
C SER A 81 5.63 -6.62 -11.17
N SER A 82 4.37 -6.25 -10.90
CA SER A 82 3.80 -6.28 -9.55
C SER A 82 3.45 -7.69 -9.04
N GLN A 83 3.69 -8.73 -9.86
CA GLN A 83 3.26 -10.11 -9.59
C GLN A 83 1.75 -10.22 -9.27
N GLY A 84 0.96 -9.42 -9.97
CA GLY A 84 -0.49 -9.38 -9.85
C GLY A 84 -1.11 -8.43 -10.87
N THR A 85 -2.37 -8.07 -10.65
CA THR A 85 -3.11 -7.14 -11.51
C THR A 85 -3.56 -5.93 -10.71
N MET A 86 -3.43 -4.76 -11.32
CA MET A 86 -3.87 -3.49 -10.77
C MET A 86 -3.24 -3.23 -9.39
N PRO A 87 -1.91 -3.02 -9.32
CA PRO A 87 -1.27 -2.61 -8.07
C PRO A 87 -1.80 -1.26 -7.63
N ILE A 88 -2.31 -1.18 -6.40
CA ILE A 88 -3.00 0.01 -5.87
C ILE A 88 -2.31 0.59 -4.63
N SER A 89 -1.59 -0.20 -3.85
CA SER A 89 -0.90 0.25 -2.64
C SER A 89 0.42 -0.47 -2.56
N LEU A 90 1.42 0.17 -1.95
CA LEU A 90 2.67 -0.46 -1.59
C LEU A 90 3.22 0.11 -0.29
N THR A 91 4.13 -0.63 0.32
CA THR A 91 4.80 -0.28 1.57
C THR A 91 6.25 -0.75 1.52
N VAL A 92 7.12 -0.10 2.27
CA VAL A 92 8.53 -0.46 2.39
C VAL A 92 8.94 -0.46 3.85
N HIS A 93 9.75 -1.44 4.25
CA HIS A 93 10.43 -1.50 5.55
C HIS A 93 11.84 -2.03 5.33
N GLY A 94 12.86 -1.24 5.71
CA GLY A 94 14.24 -1.52 5.35
C GLY A 94 14.42 -1.72 3.83
N SER A 95 14.85 -2.92 3.43
CA SER A 95 15.05 -3.32 2.03
C SER A 95 13.91 -4.20 1.49
N VAL A 96 12.78 -4.33 2.19
CA VAL A 96 11.66 -5.17 1.78
C VAL A 96 10.49 -4.29 1.35
N VAL A 97 9.96 -4.56 0.17
CA VAL A 97 8.83 -3.84 -0.44
C VAL A 97 7.70 -4.82 -0.64
N TYR A 98 6.48 -4.43 -0.26
CA TYR A 98 5.28 -5.17 -0.61
C TYR A 98 4.34 -4.33 -1.42
N VAL A 99 3.75 -4.94 -2.43
CA VAL A 99 2.67 -4.37 -3.24
C VAL A 99 1.37 -5.11 -2.96
N LEU A 100 0.28 -4.36 -2.95
CA LEU A 100 -1.08 -4.85 -2.93
C LEU A 100 -1.69 -4.69 -4.32
N ASN A 101 -2.07 -5.81 -4.89
CA ASN A 101 -2.75 -5.93 -6.17
C ASN A 101 -4.24 -6.13 -5.91
N SER A 102 -5.09 -5.27 -6.46
CA SER A 102 -6.53 -5.39 -6.26
C SER A 102 -7.16 -6.52 -7.07
N GLY A 103 -6.45 -7.07 -8.06
CA GLY A 103 -7.03 -8.02 -9.01
C GLY A 103 -7.90 -7.33 -10.07
N GLY A 104 -8.60 -8.12 -10.87
CA GLY A 104 -9.49 -7.68 -11.94
C GLY A 104 -10.55 -8.73 -12.25
N ALA A 105 -11.23 -8.60 -13.41
CA ALA A 105 -12.26 -9.56 -13.82
C ALA A 105 -11.73 -11.02 -13.92
N GLU A 106 -10.47 -11.15 -14.31
CA GLU A 106 -9.82 -12.45 -14.58
C GLU A 106 -8.71 -12.79 -13.56
N SER A 107 -8.56 -12.01 -12.49
CA SER A 107 -7.50 -12.22 -11.49
C SER A 107 -7.94 -11.82 -10.10
N THR A 108 -7.57 -12.62 -9.10
CA THR A 108 -7.86 -12.36 -7.69
C THR A 108 -6.90 -11.34 -7.10
N SER A 109 -7.31 -10.66 -6.02
CA SER A 109 -6.42 -9.80 -5.26
C SER A 109 -5.30 -10.59 -4.58
N ASN A 110 -4.11 -10.01 -4.49
CA ASN A 110 -2.96 -10.62 -3.83
C ASN A 110 -2.00 -9.56 -3.27
N ILE A 111 -1.10 -9.99 -2.40
CA ILE A 111 0.13 -9.25 -2.09
C ILE A 111 1.32 -9.91 -2.78
N ALA A 112 2.38 -9.15 -3.04
CA ALA A 112 3.65 -9.68 -3.51
C ALA A 112 4.82 -8.92 -2.87
N GLY A 113 5.82 -9.68 -2.42
CA GLY A 113 7.03 -9.16 -1.76
C GLY A 113 8.24 -9.09 -2.68
N PHE A 114 9.05 -8.06 -2.51
CA PHE A 114 10.27 -7.80 -3.28
C PHE A 114 11.39 -7.33 -2.35
N ALA A 115 12.62 -7.77 -2.64
CA ALA A 115 13.82 -7.18 -2.08
C ALA A 115 14.24 -5.98 -2.94
N LEU A 116 14.55 -4.86 -2.30
CA LEU A 116 15.08 -3.65 -2.91
C LEU A 116 16.59 -3.58 -2.68
N SER A 117 17.36 -3.68 -3.77
CA SER A 117 18.82 -3.54 -3.74
C SER A 117 19.27 -2.63 -4.87
N ASP A 118 20.02 -1.58 -4.53
CA ASP A 118 20.59 -0.63 -5.49
C ASP A 118 19.59 -0.08 -6.52
N GLY A 119 18.34 0.14 -6.06
CA GLY A 119 17.28 0.69 -6.89
C GLY A 119 16.59 -0.30 -7.82
N GLN A 120 16.84 -1.60 -7.65
CA GLN A 120 16.19 -2.69 -8.38
C GLN A 120 15.34 -3.54 -7.43
N LEU A 121 14.20 -4.01 -7.93
CA LEU A 121 13.32 -4.95 -7.23
C LEU A 121 13.56 -6.37 -7.74
N SER A 122 13.79 -7.30 -6.82
CA SER A 122 13.78 -8.73 -7.10
C SER A 122 12.68 -9.39 -6.28
N GLU A 123 11.84 -10.20 -6.91
CA GLU A 123 10.78 -10.94 -6.22
C GLU A 123 11.36 -11.81 -5.09
N ILE A 124 10.71 -11.77 -3.93
CA ILE A 124 11.00 -12.69 -2.83
C ILE A 124 10.19 -13.96 -3.08
N SER A 125 10.87 -15.07 -3.38
CA SER A 125 10.21 -16.34 -3.65
C SER A 125 9.34 -16.80 -2.47
N GLY A 126 8.12 -17.23 -2.77
CA GLY A 126 7.14 -17.65 -1.76
C GLY A 126 6.39 -16.50 -1.07
N SER A 127 6.63 -15.26 -1.51
CA SER A 127 6.07 -14.06 -0.90
C SER A 127 4.83 -13.51 -1.63
N VAL A 128 4.33 -14.22 -2.63
CA VAL A 128 3.05 -13.92 -3.28
C VAL A 128 1.96 -14.67 -2.53
N GLN A 129 1.06 -13.92 -1.89
CA GLN A 129 0.03 -14.48 -1.00
C GLN A 129 -1.36 -13.96 -1.39
N PRO A 130 -2.39 -14.83 -1.32
CA PRO A 130 -3.77 -14.42 -1.61
C PRO A 130 -4.34 -13.55 -0.50
N LEU A 131 -5.42 -12.85 -0.81
CA LEU A 131 -6.32 -12.26 0.18
C LEU A 131 -7.56 -13.14 0.42
N SER A 132 -8.51 -12.67 1.23
CA SER A 132 -9.67 -13.49 1.64
C SER A 132 -10.71 -13.79 0.53
N GLY A 133 -10.57 -13.24 -0.69
CA GLY A 133 -11.44 -13.51 -1.83
C GLY A 133 -11.64 -12.31 -2.78
N VAL A 134 -12.89 -11.89 -2.99
CA VAL A 134 -13.24 -10.66 -3.74
C VAL A 134 -13.32 -9.49 -2.76
N THR A 135 -12.18 -8.85 -2.53
CA THR A 135 -11.98 -8.04 -1.31
C THR A 135 -12.18 -6.55 -1.53
N ALA A 136 -11.96 -6.07 -2.76
CA ALA A 136 -11.78 -4.65 -3.08
C ALA A 136 -10.86 -3.99 -2.04
N PRO A 137 -9.58 -4.36 -1.99
CA PRO A 137 -8.72 -3.97 -0.88
C PRO A 137 -8.39 -2.46 -0.99
N ALA A 138 -8.00 -1.84 0.13
CA ALA A 138 -7.82 -0.39 0.21
C ALA A 138 -6.37 0.06 0.44
N GLN A 139 -5.65 -0.64 1.32
CA GLN A 139 -4.31 -0.26 1.74
C GLN A 139 -3.53 -1.49 2.21
N ILE A 140 -2.21 -1.45 2.02
CA ILE A 140 -1.24 -2.33 2.70
C ILE A 140 -0.20 -1.47 3.45
N SER A 141 0.21 -1.90 4.63
CA SER A 141 1.34 -1.31 5.36
C SER A 141 2.00 -2.33 6.28
N PHE A 142 3.30 -2.18 6.49
CA PHE A 142 3.98 -2.82 7.61
C PHE A 142 3.51 -2.21 8.94
N ASN A 143 3.54 -3.00 10.00
CA ASN A 143 3.61 -2.50 11.36
C ASN A 143 4.98 -1.82 11.61
N PRO A 144 5.14 -1.03 12.68
CA PRO A 144 6.37 -0.26 12.89
C PRO A 144 7.67 -1.09 12.97
N THR A 145 7.58 -2.36 13.37
CA THR A 145 8.73 -3.27 13.47
C THR A 145 9.03 -4.02 12.18
N GLY A 146 8.18 -3.92 11.15
CA GLY A 146 8.36 -4.62 9.87
C GLY A 146 8.02 -6.12 9.90
N THR A 147 7.49 -6.63 11.00
CA THR A 147 7.24 -8.07 11.22
C THR A 147 5.85 -8.51 10.82
N VAL A 148 4.91 -7.57 10.64
CA VAL A 148 3.54 -7.85 10.23
C VAL A 148 3.12 -6.89 9.13
N LEU A 149 2.56 -7.42 8.04
CA LEU A 149 1.81 -6.64 7.06
C LEU A 149 0.33 -6.66 7.42
N VAL A 150 -0.34 -5.53 7.21
CA VAL A 150 -1.79 -5.38 7.39
C VAL A 150 -2.41 -4.94 6.08
N VAL A 151 -3.53 -5.56 5.70
CA VAL A 151 -4.35 -5.21 4.54
C VAL A 151 -5.79 -4.99 4.96
N THR A 152 -6.41 -3.89 4.55
CA THR A 152 -7.84 -3.61 4.75
C THR A 152 -8.67 -3.99 3.54
N GLU A 153 -9.77 -4.71 3.77
CA GLU A 153 -10.65 -5.22 2.72
C GLU A 153 -12.06 -4.60 2.82
N LYS A 154 -12.41 -3.78 1.82
CA LYS A 154 -13.65 -2.99 1.85
C LYS A 154 -14.90 -3.86 1.72
N SER A 155 -14.91 -4.78 0.75
CA SER A 155 -16.11 -5.55 0.39
C SER A 155 -16.43 -6.66 1.39
N THR A 156 -15.41 -7.24 2.01
CA THR A 156 -15.56 -8.34 2.97
C THR A 156 -15.62 -7.86 4.42
N SER A 157 -15.31 -6.58 4.68
CA SER A 157 -15.17 -6.00 6.02
C SER A 157 -14.18 -6.78 6.90
N LYS A 158 -13.04 -7.13 6.31
CA LYS A 158 -11.97 -7.89 6.94
C LYS A 158 -10.67 -7.08 6.99
N ILE A 159 -9.81 -7.50 7.90
CA ILE A 159 -8.42 -7.08 7.98
C ILE A 159 -7.58 -8.35 7.92
N ASP A 160 -6.73 -8.41 6.90
CA ASP A 160 -5.79 -9.50 6.69
C ASP A 160 -4.44 -9.11 7.28
N THR A 161 -3.81 -10.05 7.98
CA THR A 161 -2.46 -9.88 8.50
C THR A 161 -1.54 -10.97 7.99
N PHE A 162 -0.28 -10.63 7.73
CA PHE A 162 0.73 -11.56 7.24
C PHE A 162 1.99 -11.39 8.08
N LEU A 163 2.51 -12.48 8.63
CA LEU A 163 3.81 -12.45 9.30
C LEU A 163 4.90 -12.36 8.24
N VAL A 164 5.89 -11.51 8.48
CA VAL A 164 7.05 -11.35 7.61
C VAL A 164 8.28 -11.81 8.36
N ASN A 165 8.98 -12.79 7.79
CA ASN A 165 10.18 -13.36 8.40
C ASN A 165 11.44 -12.51 8.11
N SER A 166 12.59 -12.94 8.63
CA SER A 166 13.88 -12.26 8.42
C SER A 166 14.34 -12.17 6.97
N GLU A 167 13.88 -13.06 6.10
CA GLU A 167 14.15 -13.00 4.66
C GLU A 167 13.13 -12.13 3.90
N GLY A 168 12.16 -11.53 4.61
CA GLY A 168 11.12 -10.71 4.01
C GLY A 168 9.95 -11.51 3.42
N VAL A 169 9.87 -12.82 3.66
CA VAL A 169 8.80 -13.69 3.14
C VAL A 169 7.53 -13.57 3.98
N ALA A 170 6.39 -13.31 3.33
CA ALA A 170 5.09 -13.28 3.96
C ALA A 170 4.50 -14.68 4.15
N SER A 171 3.91 -14.92 5.31
CA SER A 171 3.08 -16.10 5.60
C SER A 171 1.79 -16.11 4.78
N ALA A 172 1.04 -17.20 4.85
CA ALA A 172 -0.39 -17.19 4.47
C ALA A 172 -1.17 -16.14 5.30
N PRO A 173 -2.32 -15.63 4.79
CA PRO A 173 -3.12 -14.63 5.48
C PRO A 173 -3.73 -15.17 6.78
N ASN A 174 -3.64 -14.37 7.85
CA ASN A 174 -4.49 -14.47 9.02
C ASN A 174 -5.63 -13.46 8.91
N VAL A 175 -6.78 -13.96 8.43
CA VAL A 175 -7.97 -13.20 8.04
C VAL A 175 -8.88 -12.97 9.25
N GLN A 176 -9.16 -11.70 9.57
CA GLN A 176 -9.90 -11.33 10.78
C GLN A 176 -11.02 -10.33 10.45
N SER A 177 -12.10 -10.33 11.24
CA SER A 177 -13.18 -9.36 11.02
C SER A 177 -12.76 -7.98 11.50
N SER A 178 -13.05 -6.95 10.70
CA SER A 178 -12.96 -5.56 11.16
C SER A 178 -14.04 -5.28 12.20
N SER A 179 -13.81 -4.36 13.13
CA SER A 179 -14.80 -3.93 14.12
C SER A 179 -15.99 -3.25 13.47
N GLY A 180 -15.76 -2.41 12.46
CA GLY A 180 -16.78 -1.73 11.66
C GLY A 180 -16.69 -2.11 10.19
N GLY A 181 -17.75 -1.77 9.45
CA GLY A 181 -17.90 -2.11 8.04
C GLY A 181 -17.04 -1.23 7.11
N THR A 182 -16.59 -1.81 6.01
CA THR A 182 -15.78 -1.12 4.99
C THR A 182 -14.53 -0.45 5.58
N PRO A 183 -13.61 -1.22 6.21
CA PRO A 183 -12.33 -0.69 6.64
C PRO A 183 -11.60 -0.14 5.41
N PHE A 184 -11.11 1.09 5.53
CA PHE A 184 -10.59 1.86 4.42
C PHE A 184 -9.10 2.13 4.61
N GLY A 185 -8.75 3.30 5.14
CA GLY A 185 -7.38 3.67 5.45
C GLY A 185 -7.04 3.34 6.90
N PHE A 186 -5.77 3.14 7.18
CA PHE A 186 -5.26 2.94 8.52
C PHE A 186 -3.86 3.51 8.68
N ASP A 187 -3.46 3.72 9.93
CA ASP A 187 -2.09 4.06 10.28
C ASP A 187 -1.75 3.46 11.66
N PHE A 188 -0.46 3.45 11.99
CA PHE A 188 0.04 3.01 13.28
C PHE A 188 0.41 4.21 14.15
N ALA A 189 -0.14 4.25 15.36
CA ALA A 189 0.37 5.13 16.39
C ALA A 189 1.81 4.73 16.79
N PRO A 190 2.63 5.64 17.36
CA PRO A 190 3.98 5.32 17.83
C PRO A 190 4.04 4.14 18.84
N SER A 191 2.93 3.86 19.53
CA SER A 191 2.77 2.70 20.43
C SER A 191 2.65 1.36 19.71
N GLY A 192 2.54 1.34 18.37
CA GLY A 192 2.19 0.16 17.59
C GLY A 192 0.69 -0.14 17.52
N THR A 193 -0.15 0.74 18.08
CA THR A 193 -1.62 0.63 17.97
C THR A 193 -2.04 0.89 16.53
N LEU A 194 -2.75 -0.08 15.93
CA LEU A 194 -3.39 0.06 14.63
C LEU A 194 -4.66 0.89 14.77
N ILE A 195 -4.80 1.96 13.98
CA ILE A 195 -5.99 2.81 13.94
C ILE A 195 -6.60 2.70 12.55
N VAL A 196 -7.85 2.25 12.45
CA VAL A 196 -8.53 1.98 11.18
C VAL A 196 -9.71 2.91 11.00
N SER A 197 -9.75 3.61 9.87
CA SER A 197 -10.91 4.37 9.41
C SER A 197 -11.89 3.46 8.68
N GLU A 198 -13.18 3.63 8.95
CA GLU A 198 -14.25 2.78 8.43
C GLU A 198 -15.26 3.65 7.69
N ALA A 199 -15.55 3.31 6.43
CA ALA A 199 -16.48 4.08 5.61
C ALA A 199 -17.95 3.66 5.79
N ALA A 200 -18.20 2.52 6.44
CA ALA A 200 -19.53 1.96 6.72
C ALA A 200 -20.47 1.93 5.50
N GLY A 201 -19.96 1.58 4.32
CA GLY A 201 -20.77 1.47 3.10
C GLY A 201 -21.12 2.78 2.39
N GLY A 202 -20.64 3.94 2.87
CA GLY A 202 -20.62 5.19 2.08
C GLY A 202 -21.69 6.27 2.35
N PRO A 203 -22.78 6.09 3.14
CA PRO A 203 -23.63 7.21 3.52
C PRO A 203 -22.85 8.31 4.27
N SER A 204 -23.20 9.58 4.04
CA SER A 204 -22.58 10.68 4.77
C SER A 204 -22.92 10.58 6.26
N GLY A 205 -21.91 10.72 7.13
CA GLY A 205 -22.09 10.72 8.58
C GLY A 205 -22.11 9.34 9.24
N THR A 206 -21.79 8.27 8.50
CA THR A 206 -21.64 6.91 9.07
C THR A 206 -20.18 6.47 9.21
N SER A 207 -19.23 7.34 8.87
CA SER A 207 -17.81 7.04 9.04
C SER A 207 -17.46 6.86 10.51
N ALA A 208 -16.57 5.92 10.78
CA ALA A 208 -16.15 5.59 12.12
C ALA A 208 -14.64 5.32 12.18
N VAL A 209 -14.13 5.16 13.40
CA VAL A 209 -12.77 4.73 13.67
C VAL A 209 -12.76 3.62 14.70
N SER A 210 -11.91 2.63 14.49
CA SER A 210 -11.63 1.56 15.44
C SER A 210 -10.12 1.45 15.69
N SER A 211 -9.72 0.82 16.80
CA SER A 211 -8.31 0.62 17.12
C SER A 211 -8.03 -0.77 17.67
N TYR A 212 -6.83 -1.28 17.39
CA TYR A 212 -6.42 -2.65 17.69
C TYR A 212 -4.98 -2.70 18.19
N THR A 213 -4.69 -3.68 19.04
CA THR A 213 -3.33 -4.21 19.19
C THR A 213 -3.10 -5.35 18.20
N ILE A 214 -1.86 -5.52 17.77
CA ILE A 214 -1.42 -6.66 16.95
C ILE A 214 -0.47 -7.51 17.79
N SER A 215 -0.73 -8.81 17.92
CA SER A 215 0.20 -9.74 18.57
C SER A 215 1.36 -10.11 17.64
N ASP A 216 2.41 -10.75 18.18
CA ASP A 216 3.52 -11.29 17.40
C ASP A 216 3.09 -12.38 16.40
N SER A 217 1.92 -13.00 16.61
CA SER A 217 1.29 -13.93 15.69
C SER A 217 0.40 -13.25 14.64
N GLY A 218 0.36 -11.92 14.60
CA GLY A 218 -0.48 -11.13 13.69
C GLY A 218 -1.95 -11.07 14.09
N SER A 219 -2.33 -11.55 15.27
CA SER A 219 -3.72 -11.51 15.73
C SER A 219 -4.10 -10.11 16.21
N LEU A 220 -5.24 -9.62 15.77
CA LEU A 220 -5.81 -8.34 16.16
C LEU A 220 -6.67 -8.51 17.40
N THR A 221 -6.49 -7.63 18.38
CA THR A 221 -7.41 -7.49 19.51
C THR A 221 -7.92 -6.07 19.53
N THR A 222 -9.25 -5.92 19.45
CA THR A 222 -9.91 -4.62 19.49
C THR A 222 -9.65 -3.92 20.83
N LEU A 223 -9.06 -2.73 20.78
CA LEU A 223 -8.90 -1.82 21.91
C LEU A 223 -10.11 -0.91 22.06
N SER A 224 -10.52 -0.30 20.95
CA SER A 224 -11.77 0.44 20.83
C SER A 224 -12.52 -0.09 19.62
N ALA A 225 -13.75 -0.53 19.86
CA ALA A 225 -14.67 -0.84 18.77
C ALA A 225 -14.98 0.43 17.96
N SER A 226 -15.59 0.23 16.78
CA SER A 226 -16.02 1.29 15.89
C SER A 226 -16.80 2.40 16.62
N VAL A 227 -16.30 3.64 16.54
CA VAL A 227 -16.92 4.86 17.10
C VAL A 227 -17.05 5.91 15.99
N MET A 228 -18.23 6.53 15.86
CA MET A 228 -18.52 7.64 14.94
C MET A 228 -18.11 9.00 15.51
#